data_AF-A0A9P4K770-F1
#
_entry.id   AF-A0A9P4K770-F1
#
_cell.length_a   1.000
_cell.length_b   1.000
_cell.length_c   1.000
_cell.angle_alpha   90.00
_cell.angle_beta   90.00
_cell.angle_gamma   90.00
#
_symmetry.space_group_name_H-M   'P 1'
#
loop_
_entity.id
_entity.type
_entity.pdbx_description
1 polymer ?
#
loop_
_entity_poly.entity_id
_entity_poly.type
_entity_poly.pdbx_seq_one_letter_code
_entity_poly.pdbx_strand_id
1 'polypeptide(L)'
;MTFTAGDRVEIWSADSLFDFEKRCRKDVIWRPTPNTPYSGDIWAPELHSLHGQWYIYFAADDPAHGNRSHRMFVLEGPPTDHSPLDPHAWKFHGRLAGLPEDQWAIDGTVISLHGGLIFAYSGWPLGTKKDESKQEIYIMEMCSPTECTGPPIRISTPDHRFEFSGKSGINEGPQFLCSPDGRWCGIAYSCAGSWTHEYKMNVLEYAGGNPLHQSSWRKWNTPLLTASRDDTPPYGPGHGNFVSVNGPGGAEIWGVFHATDAKTGWEGRKARVMRVGWGPQGPFMGRGECGACCEDLNHFLYGVPPGSCGRGGGNFSGGGGDVGADIKRELKGLVGEAKGLLHRLRK
;
A
#
# COMPACT_ATOMS: atom_id res chain seq x y z
N MET A 1 7.50 6.40 3.98
CA MET A 1 7.12 5.50 2.87
C MET A 1 8.37 5.00 2.18
N THR A 2 8.27 3.89 1.50
CA THR A 2 9.35 3.23 0.75
C THR A 2 8.87 3.00 -0.68
N PHE A 3 9.80 2.93 -1.64
CA PHE A 3 9.49 2.75 -3.07
C PHE A 3 10.49 1.79 -3.70
N THR A 4 10.07 1.08 -4.74
CA THR A 4 10.97 0.29 -5.59
C THR A 4 11.97 1.20 -6.28
N ALA A 5 13.24 1.05 -5.95
CA ALA A 5 14.35 1.78 -6.57
C ALA A 5 15.22 0.90 -7.48
N GLY A 6 15.12 -0.44 -7.38
CA GLY A 6 15.83 -1.41 -8.20
C GLY A 6 17.25 -1.74 -7.72
N ASP A 7 17.96 -0.79 -7.10
CA ASP A 7 19.38 -0.94 -6.72
C ASP A 7 19.69 -0.61 -5.25
N ARG A 8 18.68 -0.21 -4.48
CA ARG A 8 18.83 0.25 -3.10
C ARG A 8 17.51 0.20 -2.34
N VAL A 9 17.60 0.34 -1.03
CA VAL A 9 16.45 0.63 -0.16
C VAL A 9 16.56 2.08 0.32
N GLU A 10 15.51 2.86 0.10
CA GLU A 10 15.42 4.25 0.54
C GLU A 10 14.09 4.52 1.25
N ILE A 11 14.14 5.35 2.28
CA ILE A 11 12.97 5.83 3.00
C ILE A 11 12.70 7.28 2.57
N TRP A 12 11.47 7.52 2.19
CA TRP A 12 10.95 8.86 1.92
C TRP A 12 10.09 9.29 3.11
N SER A 13 10.41 10.44 3.69
CA SER A 13 9.75 10.97 4.89
C SER A 13 9.23 12.38 4.67
N ALA A 14 8.06 12.69 5.24
CA ALA A 14 7.47 14.02 5.30
C ALA A 14 6.58 14.11 6.54
N ASP A 15 6.34 15.33 7.04
CA ASP A 15 5.50 15.55 8.22
C ASP A 15 4.01 15.25 7.96
N SER A 16 3.61 15.23 6.70
CA SER A 16 2.23 15.00 6.26
C SER A 16 2.20 14.31 4.90
N LEU A 17 1.24 13.40 4.71
CA LEU A 17 0.96 12.77 3.41
C LEU A 17 0.59 13.81 2.35
N PHE A 18 -0.01 14.94 2.73
CA PHE A 18 -0.43 16.00 1.80
C PHE A 18 0.71 16.86 1.28
N ASP A 19 1.82 16.91 2.02
CA ASP A 19 3.04 17.63 1.61
C ASP A 19 4.08 16.69 1.00
N PHE A 20 3.79 15.39 0.95
CA PHE A 20 4.76 14.36 0.61
C PHE A 20 5.41 14.58 -0.76
N GLU A 21 4.62 14.92 -1.79
CA GLU A 21 5.15 15.20 -3.14
C GLU A 21 6.12 16.39 -3.15
N LYS A 22 5.86 17.42 -2.34
CA LYS A 22 6.59 18.70 -2.40
C LYS A 22 7.76 18.78 -1.44
N ARG A 23 7.67 18.10 -0.30
CA ARG A 23 8.58 18.29 0.85
C ARG A 23 9.17 17.00 1.37
N CYS A 24 9.02 15.87 0.67
CA CYS A 24 9.65 14.65 1.13
C CYS A 24 11.18 14.78 1.15
N ARG A 25 11.77 14.25 2.22
CA ARG A 25 13.18 13.90 2.28
C ARG A 25 13.35 12.47 1.82
N LYS A 26 14.48 12.20 1.15
CA LYS A 26 14.84 10.88 0.65
C LYS A 26 16.16 10.49 1.27
N ASP A 27 16.13 9.46 2.11
CA ASP A 27 17.30 8.97 2.80
C ASP A 27 17.55 7.53 2.31
N VAL A 28 18.68 7.29 1.65
CA VAL A 28 19.06 5.94 1.25
C VAL A 28 19.67 5.25 2.45
N ILE A 29 18.99 4.22 2.94
CA ILE A 29 19.36 3.54 4.18
C ILE A 29 20.20 2.29 3.95
N TRP A 30 20.14 1.69 2.76
CA TRP A 30 20.94 0.52 2.44
C TRP A 30 21.19 0.37 0.94
N ARG A 31 22.39 -0.11 0.61
CA ARG A 31 22.77 -0.59 -0.73
C ARG A 31 23.39 -1.98 -0.60
N PRO A 32 23.04 -2.93 -1.48
CA PRO A 32 23.70 -4.22 -1.53
C PRO A 32 25.14 -4.06 -2.02
N THR A 33 25.99 -5.00 -1.62
CA THR A 33 27.25 -5.23 -2.35
C THR A 33 26.89 -5.67 -3.78
N PRO A 34 27.45 -5.07 -4.84
CA PRO A 34 27.15 -5.45 -6.22
C PRO A 34 27.44 -6.91 -6.52
N ASN A 35 26.69 -7.51 -7.44
CA ASN A 35 26.84 -8.89 -7.92
C ASN A 35 26.72 -9.96 -6.82
N THR A 36 25.95 -9.66 -5.77
CA THR A 36 25.54 -10.64 -4.76
C THR A 36 24.13 -11.16 -5.07
N PRO A 37 23.72 -12.30 -4.48
CA PRO A 37 22.38 -12.89 -4.70
C PRO A 37 21.16 -12.07 -4.25
N TYR A 38 21.39 -10.84 -3.80
CA TYR A 38 20.39 -9.91 -3.23
C TYR A 38 20.60 -8.49 -3.75
N SER A 39 21.26 -8.34 -4.90
CA SER A 39 21.70 -7.06 -5.43
C SER A 39 21.02 -6.61 -6.72
N GLY A 40 20.30 -7.51 -7.39
CA GLY A 40 19.51 -7.19 -8.56
C GLY A 40 18.05 -6.94 -8.18
N ASP A 41 17.41 -6.09 -8.98
CA ASP A 41 15.96 -5.89 -8.97
C ASP A 41 15.35 -5.78 -7.55
N ILE A 42 15.87 -4.84 -6.74
CA ILE A 42 15.34 -4.60 -5.40
C ILE A 42 13.93 -3.99 -5.49
N TRP A 43 12.94 -4.77 -5.08
CA TRP A 43 11.51 -4.45 -5.21
C TRP A 43 10.79 -4.35 -3.87
N ALA A 44 9.81 -3.44 -3.86
CA ALA A 44 8.77 -3.30 -2.85
C ALA A 44 9.26 -3.39 -1.38
N PRO A 45 10.26 -2.59 -0.97
CA PRO A 45 10.62 -2.52 0.44
C PRO A 45 9.42 -2.06 1.27
N GLU A 46 9.15 -2.71 2.40
CA GLU A 46 8.11 -2.34 3.36
C GLU A 46 8.70 -2.17 4.76
N LEU A 47 8.46 -1.00 5.39
CA LEU A 47 8.95 -0.65 6.73
C LEU A 47 7.93 -1.05 7.80
N HIS A 48 8.36 -1.87 8.76
CA HIS A 48 7.56 -2.27 9.91
C HIS A 48 8.23 -1.90 11.24
N SER A 49 7.40 -1.59 12.23
CA SER A 49 7.80 -1.51 13.65
C SER A 49 7.29 -2.76 14.35
N LEU A 50 8.19 -3.68 14.70
CA LEU A 50 7.84 -4.97 15.30
C LEU A 50 8.64 -5.16 16.59
N HIS A 51 7.94 -5.49 17.69
CA HIS A 51 8.55 -5.73 19.00
C HIS A 51 9.53 -4.63 19.47
N GLY A 52 9.24 -3.37 19.14
CA GLY A 52 10.06 -2.23 19.53
C GLY A 52 11.26 -1.95 18.61
N GLN A 53 11.42 -2.67 17.50
CA GLN A 53 12.51 -2.50 16.53
C GLN A 53 11.97 -2.22 15.11
N TRP A 54 12.70 -1.42 14.33
CA TRP A 54 12.41 -1.24 12.91
C TRP A 54 12.92 -2.41 12.07
N TYR A 55 12.13 -2.83 11.08
CA TYR A 55 12.49 -3.84 10.08
C TYR A 55 12.07 -3.38 8.69
N ILE A 56 12.83 -3.77 7.66
CA ILE A 56 12.38 -3.63 6.27
C ILE A 56 12.45 -4.97 5.57
N TYR A 57 11.32 -5.38 4.99
CA TYR A 57 11.22 -6.55 4.13
C TYR A 57 11.26 -6.09 2.68
N PHE A 58 12.06 -6.75 1.84
CA PHE A 58 12.14 -6.41 0.42
C PHE A 58 12.42 -7.67 -0.39
N ALA A 59 12.06 -7.64 -1.67
CA ALA A 59 12.46 -8.66 -2.62
C ALA A 59 13.71 -8.22 -3.37
N ALA A 60 14.59 -9.16 -3.68
CA ALA A 60 15.73 -8.93 -4.56
C ALA A 60 16.09 -10.23 -5.26
N ASP A 61 16.81 -10.13 -6.37
CA ASP A 61 17.32 -11.28 -7.10
C ASP A 61 18.84 -11.33 -7.14
N ASP A 62 19.32 -12.48 -7.60
CA ASP A 62 20.70 -12.68 -8.00
C ASP A 62 20.85 -12.22 -9.46
N PRO A 63 21.63 -11.16 -9.75
CA PRO A 63 21.85 -10.71 -11.13
C PRO A 63 22.38 -11.81 -12.06
N ALA A 64 23.08 -12.83 -11.54
CA ALA A 64 23.56 -13.96 -12.33
C ALA A 64 22.43 -14.91 -12.78
N HIS A 65 21.28 -14.89 -12.08
CA HIS A 65 20.15 -15.77 -12.32
C HIS A 65 18.87 -15.03 -12.74
N GLY A 66 18.79 -13.71 -12.52
CA GLY A 66 17.67 -12.84 -12.86
C GLY A 66 16.37 -13.21 -12.14
N ASN A 67 15.24 -12.77 -12.70
CA ASN A 67 13.94 -12.77 -12.01
C ASN A 67 13.58 -14.06 -11.25
N ARG A 68 13.83 -15.25 -11.83
CA ARG A 68 13.55 -16.56 -11.19
C ARG A 68 14.22 -16.75 -9.82
N SER A 69 15.24 -15.96 -9.51
CA SER A 69 15.98 -16.00 -8.26
C SER A 69 15.48 -15.02 -7.20
N HIS A 70 14.40 -14.26 -7.45
CA HIS A 70 13.83 -13.38 -6.43
C HIS A 70 13.50 -14.12 -5.14
N ARG A 71 13.97 -13.57 -4.03
CA ARG A 71 13.69 -14.03 -2.65
C ARG A 71 13.37 -12.84 -1.76
N MET A 72 12.81 -13.14 -0.59
CA MET A 72 12.57 -12.15 0.47
C MET A 72 13.81 -11.99 1.37
N PHE A 73 14.15 -10.74 1.64
CA PHE A 73 15.27 -10.32 2.48
C PHE A 73 14.80 -9.34 3.55
N VAL A 74 15.59 -9.22 4.62
CA VAL A 74 15.28 -8.36 5.76
C VAL A 74 16.47 -7.45 6.10
N LEU A 75 16.16 -6.18 6.33
CA LEU A 75 17.02 -5.25 7.06
C LEU A 75 16.50 -5.11 8.48
N GLU A 76 17.42 -5.14 9.44
CA GLU A 76 17.16 -4.85 10.85
C GLU A 76 17.65 -3.43 11.13
N GLY A 77 16.72 -2.56 11.52
CA GLY A 77 16.98 -1.14 11.77
C GLY A 77 17.30 -0.87 13.25
N PRO A 78 17.23 0.39 13.70
CA PRO A 78 17.37 0.73 15.11
C PRO A 78 16.08 0.44 15.92
N PRO A 79 16.13 0.59 17.26
CA PRO A 79 14.92 0.59 18.07
C PRO A 79 13.94 1.70 17.64
N THR A 80 12.66 1.49 17.91
CA THR A 80 11.57 2.32 17.35
C THR A 80 11.46 3.73 17.95
N ASP A 81 12.09 3.95 19.10
CA ASP A 81 12.28 5.28 19.71
C ASP A 81 13.42 6.08 19.04
N HIS A 82 14.18 5.46 18.14
CA HIS A 82 15.14 6.12 17.26
C HIS A 82 14.59 6.29 15.84
N SER A 83 15.13 7.29 15.14
CA SER A 83 14.75 7.56 13.74
C SER A 83 15.20 6.42 12.83
N PRO A 84 14.32 5.88 11.96
CA PRO A 84 14.71 4.90 10.95
C PRO A 84 15.50 5.50 9.78
N LEU A 85 15.75 6.81 9.78
CA LEU A 85 16.36 7.54 8.66
C LEU A 85 17.89 7.56 8.68
N ASP A 86 18.53 7.08 9.75
CA ASP A 86 19.99 6.99 9.83
C ASP A 86 20.50 5.74 9.09
N PRO A 87 21.21 5.88 7.95
CA PRO A 87 21.73 4.74 7.20
C PRO A 87 22.73 3.89 7.99
N HIS A 88 23.41 4.44 9.00
CA HIS A 88 24.37 3.69 9.81
C HIS A 88 23.72 2.82 10.89
N ALA A 89 22.42 2.99 11.10
CA ALA A 89 21.65 2.24 12.08
C ALA A 89 21.02 0.96 11.52
N TRP A 90 21.19 0.69 10.21
CA TRP A 90 20.63 -0.48 9.55
C TRP A 90 21.69 -1.56 9.33
N LYS A 91 21.29 -2.80 9.59
CA LYS A 91 22.07 -4.01 9.33
C LYS A 91 21.32 -4.89 8.34
N PHE A 92 22.04 -5.38 7.32
CA PHE A 92 21.53 -6.46 6.49
C PHE A 92 21.48 -7.74 7.30
N HIS A 93 20.28 -8.24 7.59
CA HIS A 93 20.10 -9.51 8.29
C HIS A 93 20.40 -10.67 7.34
N GLY A 94 19.90 -10.58 6.11
CA GLY A 94 20.01 -11.63 5.11
C GLY A 94 18.64 -12.00 4.55
N ARG A 95 18.57 -13.19 3.98
CA ARG A 95 17.31 -13.79 3.54
C ARG A 95 16.39 -14.03 4.73
N LEU A 96 15.09 -13.80 4.58
CA LEU A 96 14.11 -14.13 5.61
C LEU A 96 14.13 -15.66 5.84
N ALA A 97 14.49 -16.08 7.05
CA ALA A 97 14.66 -17.48 7.39
C ALA A 97 13.31 -18.22 7.38
N GLY A 98 13.35 -19.54 7.15
CA GLY A 98 12.16 -20.40 7.13
C GLY A 98 11.42 -20.48 5.78
N LEU A 99 11.53 -19.47 4.90
CA LEU A 99 10.95 -19.58 3.55
C LEU A 99 11.62 -20.69 2.72
N PRO A 100 10.87 -21.38 1.82
CA PRO A 100 11.46 -22.43 0.98
C PRO A 100 12.62 -21.93 0.14
N GLU A 101 13.75 -22.64 0.17
CA GLU A 101 15.00 -22.19 -0.46
C GLU A 101 14.86 -21.84 -1.95
N ASP A 102 14.07 -22.65 -2.66
CA ASP A 102 13.94 -22.63 -4.11
C ASP A 102 12.68 -21.93 -4.63
N GLN A 103 11.80 -21.41 -3.78
CA GLN A 103 10.58 -20.74 -4.22
C GLN A 103 10.87 -19.28 -4.59
N TRP A 104 10.43 -18.86 -5.77
CA TRP A 104 10.34 -17.45 -6.13
C TRP A 104 9.34 -16.75 -5.19
N ALA A 105 9.76 -15.65 -4.55
CA ALA A 105 8.96 -14.95 -3.56
C ALA A 105 9.23 -13.44 -3.61
N ILE A 106 8.16 -12.64 -3.67
CA ILE A 106 8.19 -11.18 -3.65
C ILE A 106 7.10 -10.60 -2.74
N ASP A 107 7.10 -9.28 -2.57
CA ASP A 107 6.02 -8.50 -1.97
C ASP A 107 5.61 -8.98 -0.57
N GLY A 108 6.59 -9.37 0.24
CA GLY A 108 6.32 -9.86 1.58
C GLY A 108 5.98 -8.76 2.57
N THR A 109 4.92 -8.98 3.36
CA THR A 109 4.46 -8.11 4.44
C THR A 109 4.27 -8.91 5.74
N VAL A 110 4.34 -8.22 6.88
CA VAL A 110 4.06 -8.81 8.20
C VAL A 110 2.68 -8.40 8.71
N ILE A 111 1.86 -9.40 9.00
CA ILE A 111 0.52 -9.27 9.57
C ILE A 111 0.59 -9.60 11.06
N SER A 112 0.06 -8.71 11.90
CA SER A 112 -0.21 -8.98 13.31
C SER A 112 -1.68 -9.34 13.50
N LEU A 113 -1.96 -10.59 13.86
CA LEU A 113 -3.34 -11.07 14.06
C LEU A 113 -3.40 -11.98 15.29
N HIS A 114 -4.30 -11.66 16.22
CA HIS A 114 -4.47 -12.39 17.50
C HIS A 114 -3.19 -12.55 18.33
N GLY A 115 -2.29 -11.56 18.27
CA GLY A 115 -1.04 -11.56 19.02
C GLY A 115 0.09 -12.40 18.40
N GLY A 116 -0.17 -13.05 17.25
CA GLY A 116 0.84 -13.74 16.44
C GLY A 116 1.30 -12.91 15.24
N LEU A 117 2.52 -13.17 14.79
CA LEU A 117 3.07 -12.63 13.55
C LEU A 117 2.92 -13.65 12.42
N ILE A 118 2.43 -13.18 11.27
CA ILE A 118 2.25 -13.96 10.05
C ILE A 118 2.95 -13.22 8.92
N PHE A 119 3.81 -13.90 8.18
CA PHE A 119 4.39 -13.37 6.96
C PHE A 119 3.49 -13.74 5.77
N ALA A 120 2.98 -12.74 5.05
CA ALA A 120 2.22 -12.93 3.83
C ALA A 120 3.05 -12.48 2.63
N TYR A 121 3.07 -13.25 1.54
CA TYR A 121 3.90 -12.94 0.37
C TYR A 121 3.29 -13.46 -0.93
N SER A 122 3.75 -12.91 -2.06
CA SER A 122 3.47 -13.45 -3.39
C SER A 122 4.53 -14.48 -3.77
N GLY A 123 4.11 -15.66 -4.22
CA GLY A 123 5.03 -16.70 -4.63
C GLY A 123 4.59 -17.41 -5.90
N TRP A 124 5.56 -17.96 -6.63
CA TRP A 124 5.24 -18.96 -7.65
C TRP A 124 4.70 -20.22 -6.96
N PRO A 125 3.87 -21.02 -7.66
CA PRO A 125 3.44 -22.31 -7.14
C PRO A 125 4.63 -23.14 -6.67
N LEU A 126 4.52 -23.77 -5.50
CA LEU A 126 5.60 -24.58 -4.93
C LEU A 126 6.08 -25.63 -5.95
N GLY A 127 7.39 -25.70 -6.17
CA GLY A 127 8.03 -26.59 -7.16
C GLY A 127 8.22 -25.97 -8.56
N THR A 128 7.61 -24.82 -8.85
CA THR A 128 7.81 -24.08 -10.11
C THR A 128 9.13 -23.31 -10.08
N LYS A 129 9.94 -23.46 -11.15
CA LYS A 129 11.26 -22.81 -11.27
C LYS A 129 11.43 -21.88 -12.47
N LYS A 130 10.48 -21.88 -13.42
CA LYS A 130 10.61 -21.17 -14.70
C LYS A 130 9.30 -20.58 -15.24
N ASP A 131 8.15 -20.93 -14.65
CA ASP A 131 6.86 -20.45 -15.14
C ASP A 131 6.44 -19.22 -14.34
N GLU A 132 6.55 -18.05 -14.98
CA GLU A 132 6.21 -16.76 -14.40
C GLU A 132 4.72 -16.39 -14.59
N SER A 133 3.94 -17.26 -15.25
CA SER A 133 2.54 -16.97 -15.60
C SER A 133 1.59 -17.08 -14.41
N LYS A 134 2.04 -17.59 -13.26
CA LYS A 134 1.22 -17.74 -12.07
C LYS A 134 1.92 -17.26 -10.82
N GLN A 135 1.25 -16.35 -10.11
CA GLN A 135 1.61 -15.94 -8.76
C GLN A 135 0.42 -16.16 -7.82
N GLU A 136 0.70 -16.64 -6.61
CA GLU A 136 -0.27 -17.03 -5.58
C GLU A 136 0.09 -16.34 -4.26
N ILE A 137 -0.89 -16.11 -3.38
CA ILE A 137 -0.64 -15.57 -2.05
C ILE A 137 -0.44 -16.71 -1.07
N TYR A 138 0.67 -16.64 -0.34
CA TYR A 138 1.06 -17.56 0.72
C TYR A 138 1.14 -16.84 2.05
N ILE A 139 0.93 -17.58 3.14
CA ILE A 139 1.20 -17.15 4.50
C ILE A 139 2.05 -18.17 5.26
N MET A 140 2.83 -17.68 6.23
CA MET A 140 3.63 -18.49 7.15
C MET A 140 3.58 -17.87 8.54
N GLU A 141 3.61 -18.70 9.59
CA GLU A 141 3.82 -18.22 10.96
C GLU A 141 5.24 -17.65 11.10
N MET A 142 5.42 -16.61 11.90
CA MET A 142 6.74 -16.08 12.25
C MET A 142 7.03 -16.31 13.73
N CYS A 143 8.16 -16.98 14.03
CA CYS A 143 8.64 -17.13 15.41
C CYS A 143 9.48 -15.92 15.85
N SER A 144 10.00 -15.14 14.90
CA SER A 144 10.63 -13.83 15.13
C SER A 144 10.42 -12.93 13.91
N PRO A 145 10.64 -11.61 13.99
CA PRO A 145 10.57 -10.73 12.82
C PRO A 145 11.50 -11.14 11.66
N THR A 146 12.49 -12.00 11.88
CA THR A 146 13.46 -12.43 10.86
C THR A 146 13.39 -13.92 10.52
N GLU A 147 12.40 -14.66 11.05
CA GLU A 147 12.29 -16.10 10.84
C GLU A 147 10.83 -16.58 10.84
N CYS A 148 10.45 -17.23 9.73
CA CYS A 148 9.21 -17.99 9.60
C CYS A 148 9.37 -19.42 10.13
N THR A 149 8.27 -20.03 10.56
CA THR A 149 8.20 -21.44 10.97
C THR A 149 7.07 -22.17 10.26
N GLY A 150 7.28 -23.47 10.03
CA GLY A 150 6.34 -24.33 9.28
C GLY A 150 6.39 -24.15 7.75
N PRO A 151 5.55 -24.87 7.01
CA PRO A 151 5.47 -24.76 5.55
C PRO A 151 4.59 -23.57 5.11
N PRO A 152 4.82 -23.01 3.90
CA PRO A 152 3.91 -22.04 3.30
C PRO A 152 2.50 -22.60 3.09
N ILE A 153 1.50 -21.81 3.51
CA ILE A 153 0.09 -22.12 3.30
C ILE A 153 -0.43 -21.20 2.20
N ARG A 154 -0.84 -21.77 1.06
CA ARG A 154 -1.49 -21.01 -0.01
C ARG A 154 -2.89 -20.62 0.41
N ILE A 155 -3.18 -19.32 0.43
CA ILE A 155 -4.50 -18.78 0.75
C ILE A 155 -5.22 -18.17 -0.45
N SER A 156 -4.52 -17.90 -1.55
CA SER A 156 -5.13 -17.47 -2.81
C SER A 156 -4.37 -17.99 -4.02
N THR A 157 -5.11 -18.42 -5.04
CA THR A 157 -4.63 -18.61 -6.41
C THR A 157 -5.54 -17.87 -7.37
N PRO A 158 -5.04 -17.30 -8.49
CA PRO A 158 -5.89 -16.73 -9.53
C PRO A 158 -6.92 -17.75 -10.02
N ASP A 159 -8.20 -17.44 -9.85
CA ASP A 159 -9.35 -18.28 -10.23
C ASP A 159 -10.54 -17.48 -10.77
N HIS A 160 -10.57 -16.16 -10.53
CA HIS A 160 -11.51 -15.25 -11.18
C HIS A 160 -10.93 -14.68 -12.47
N ARG A 161 -11.78 -14.52 -13.49
CA ARG A 161 -11.38 -13.97 -14.80
C ARG A 161 -10.66 -12.62 -14.70
N PHE A 162 -11.03 -11.77 -13.74
CA PHE A 162 -10.41 -10.46 -13.57
C PHE A 162 -8.99 -10.51 -12.98
N GLU A 163 -8.53 -11.65 -12.46
CA GLU A 163 -7.18 -11.83 -11.91
C GLU A 163 -6.15 -12.18 -13.00
N PHE A 164 -6.59 -12.31 -14.25
CA PHE A 164 -5.74 -12.68 -15.38
C PHE A 164 -5.52 -11.50 -16.33
N SER A 165 -4.30 -11.38 -16.84
CA SER A 165 -3.96 -10.61 -18.04
C SER A 165 -3.52 -11.57 -19.13
N GLY A 166 -4.39 -11.80 -20.10
CA GLY A 166 -4.21 -12.87 -21.08
C GLY A 166 -4.16 -14.25 -20.42
N LYS A 167 -2.99 -14.90 -20.48
CA LYS A 167 -2.77 -16.23 -19.86
C LYS A 167 -2.12 -16.16 -18.48
N SER A 168 -1.62 -14.99 -18.07
CA SER A 168 -0.94 -14.84 -16.79
C SER A 168 -1.95 -14.51 -15.70
N GLY A 169 -2.03 -15.35 -14.67
CA GLY A 169 -2.84 -15.13 -13.47
C GLY A 169 -1.95 -14.65 -12.35
N ILE A 170 -2.20 -13.47 -11.80
CA ILE A 170 -1.35 -12.85 -10.80
C ILE A 170 -2.17 -12.55 -9.56
N ASN A 171 -1.69 -12.98 -8.40
CA ASN A 171 -2.05 -12.45 -7.10
C ASN A 171 -0.75 -12.05 -6.40
N GLU A 172 -0.54 -10.76 -6.16
CA GLU A 172 0.70 -10.23 -5.57
C GLU A 172 0.42 -9.03 -4.64
N GLY A 173 1.45 -8.39 -4.08
CA GLY A 173 1.27 -7.23 -3.19
C GLY A 173 0.28 -7.41 -2.03
N PRO A 174 0.34 -8.51 -1.23
CA PRO A 174 -0.53 -8.66 -0.06
C PRO A 174 -0.23 -7.58 0.98
N GLN A 175 -1.28 -6.97 1.53
CA GLN A 175 -1.21 -5.89 2.50
C GLN A 175 -2.32 -6.05 3.53
N PHE A 176 -1.97 -5.94 4.82
CA PHE A 176 -2.96 -6.07 5.88
C PHE A 176 -3.96 -4.92 5.85
N LEU A 177 -5.24 -5.24 5.92
CA LEU A 177 -6.31 -4.26 6.00
C LEU A 177 -7.21 -4.62 7.19
N CYS A 178 -7.33 -3.72 8.15
CA CYS A 178 -8.23 -3.92 9.28
C CYS A 178 -8.97 -2.62 9.64
N SER A 179 -10.23 -2.74 10.02
CA SER A 179 -11.07 -1.64 10.46
C SER A 179 -10.52 -0.99 11.72
N PRO A 180 -10.72 0.33 11.93
CA PRO A 180 -10.23 1.00 13.13
C PRO A 180 -10.69 0.38 14.46
N ASP A 181 -11.85 -0.27 14.46
CA ASP A 181 -12.41 -0.96 15.63
C ASP A 181 -12.03 -2.45 15.71
N GLY A 182 -11.23 -2.95 14.77
CA GLY A 182 -10.77 -4.34 14.72
C GLY A 182 -11.84 -5.38 14.38
N ARG A 183 -13.08 -4.98 14.05
CA ARG A 183 -14.18 -5.94 13.79
C ARG A 183 -14.09 -6.62 12.43
N TRP A 184 -13.48 -5.97 11.45
CA TRP A 184 -13.18 -6.55 10.15
C TRP A 184 -11.68 -6.51 9.92
N CYS A 185 -11.06 -7.64 9.61
CA CYS A 185 -9.69 -7.69 9.10
C CYS A 185 -9.59 -8.60 7.86
N GLY A 186 -8.55 -8.40 7.07
CA GLY A 186 -8.27 -9.19 5.87
C GLY A 186 -6.94 -8.79 5.23
N ILE A 187 -6.70 -9.33 4.04
CA ILE A 187 -5.57 -8.98 3.19
C ILE A 187 -6.12 -8.39 1.90
N ALA A 188 -5.78 -7.14 1.63
CA ALA A 188 -5.91 -6.59 0.29
C ALA A 188 -4.70 -7.08 -0.52
N TYR A 189 -4.93 -7.50 -1.76
CA TYR A 189 -3.88 -7.96 -2.66
C TYR A 189 -4.17 -7.44 -4.07
N SER A 190 -3.13 -7.39 -4.89
CA SER A 190 -3.26 -6.96 -6.28
C SER A 190 -3.36 -8.15 -7.22
N CYS A 191 -4.06 -7.98 -8.32
CA CYS A 191 -4.23 -9.04 -9.31
C CYS A 191 -4.26 -8.52 -10.76
N ALA A 192 -4.18 -9.46 -11.70
CA ALA A 192 -3.80 -9.21 -13.10
C ALA A 192 -2.34 -8.72 -13.23
N GLY A 193 -1.83 -8.59 -14.46
CA GLY A 193 -0.41 -8.27 -14.67
C GLY A 193 -0.10 -6.81 -14.36
N SER A 194 0.87 -6.55 -13.46
CA SER A 194 1.32 -5.18 -13.13
C SER A 194 1.98 -4.43 -14.31
N TRP A 195 2.36 -5.16 -15.35
CA TRP A 195 2.83 -4.63 -16.63
C TRP A 195 1.66 -4.19 -17.55
N THR A 196 0.42 -4.20 -17.06
CA THR A 196 -0.77 -3.80 -17.81
C THR A 196 -1.59 -2.76 -17.06
N HIS A 197 -2.46 -2.07 -17.78
CA HIS A 197 -3.44 -1.14 -17.20
C HIS A 197 -4.62 -1.87 -16.52
N GLU A 198 -4.68 -3.19 -16.64
CA GLU A 198 -5.71 -4.05 -16.07
C GLU A 198 -5.45 -4.35 -14.58
N TYR A 199 -4.31 -3.93 -14.03
CA TYR A 199 -3.97 -4.15 -12.62
C TYR A 199 -5.06 -3.58 -11.69
N LYS A 200 -5.35 -4.29 -10.61
CA LYS A 200 -6.47 -3.97 -9.70
C LYS A 200 -6.26 -4.61 -8.34
N MET A 201 -7.02 -4.21 -7.33
CA MET A 201 -6.97 -4.81 -5.99
C MET A 201 -8.22 -5.63 -5.68
N ASN A 202 -8.02 -6.78 -5.03
CA ASN A 202 -9.06 -7.62 -4.46
C ASN A 202 -8.75 -7.93 -2.99
N VAL A 203 -9.64 -8.66 -2.31
CA VAL A 203 -9.56 -8.91 -0.87
C VAL A 203 -9.69 -10.40 -0.55
N LEU A 204 -8.87 -10.84 0.41
CA LEU A 204 -9.02 -12.06 1.19
C LEU A 204 -9.50 -11.67 2.59
N GLU A 205 -10.78 -11.84 2.86
CA GLU A 205 -11.37 -11.54 4.15
C GLU A 205 -11.03 -12.62 5.17
N TYR A 206 -10.62 -12.23 6.38
CA TYR A 206 -10.42 -13.17 7.46
C TYR A 206 -11.78 -13.57 8.06
N ALA A 207 -12.19 -14.82 7.83
CA ALA A 207 -13.48 -15.36 8.23
C ALA A 207 -13.50 -15.95 9.65
N GLY A 208 -12.43 -15.74 10.43
CA GLY A 208 -12.25 -16.31 11.76
C GLY A 208 -11.56 -17.69 11.75
N GLY A 209 -11.35 -18.27 12.94
CA GLY A 209 -10.65 -19.55 13.11
C GLY A 209 -9.13 -19.41 13.17
N ASN A 210 -8.39 -20.47 12.85
CA ASN A 210 -6.92 -20.39 12.84
C ASN A 210 -6.44 -19.67 11.56
N PRO A 211 -5.81 -18.49 11.63
CA PRO A 211 -5.37 -17.77 10.43
C PRO A 211 -4.35 -18.53 9.58
N LEU A 212 -3.68 -19.56 10.12
CA LEU A 212 -2.80 -20.46 9.38
C LEU A 212 -3.56 -21.57 8.63
N HIS A 213 -4.88 -21.50 8.52
CA HIS A 213 -5.68 -22.40 7.70
C HIS A 213 -6.21 -21.67 6.47
N GLN A 214 -6.16 -22.32 5.29
CA GLN A 214 -6.71 -21.75 4.06
C GLN A 214 -8.21 -21.40 4.20
N SER A 215 -8.98 -22.23 4.92
CA SER A 215 -10.43 -22.03 5.13
C SER A 215 -10.77 -20.80 5.98
N SER A 216 -9.79 -20.19 6.66
CA SER A 216 -9.97 -18.94 7.39
C SER A 216 -9.94 -17.70 6.51
N TRP A 217 -9.68 -17.86 5.21
CA TRP A 217 -9.59 -16.75 4.25
C TRP A 217 -10.63 -16.91 3.16
N ARG A 218 -11.52 -15.92 3.06
CA ARG A 218 -12.58 -15.87 2.04
C ARG A 218 -12.21 -14.84 0.98
N LYS A 219 -11.92 -15.31 -0.23
CA LYS A 219 -11.72 -14.43 -1.39
C LYS A 219 -13.02 -13.76 -1.81
N TRP A 220 -12.94 -12.48 -2.14
CA TRP A 220 -14.05 -11.73 -2.73
C TRP A 220 -14.21 -12.00 -4.23
N ASN A 221 -15.48 -12.08 -4.67
CA ASN A 221 -15.85 -12.30 -6.08
C ASN A 221 -15.85 -11.00 -6.91
N THR A 222 -15.58 -9.86 -6.30
CA THR A 222 -15.55 -8.54 -6.94
C THR A 222 -14.37 -7.74 -6.40
N PRO A 223 -13.57 -7.08 -7.27
CA PRO A 223 -12.43 -6.28 -6.83
C PRO A 223 -12.83 -5.17 -5.84
N LEU A 224 -11.92 -4.86 -4.92
CA LEU A 224 -12.01 -3.71 -4.01
C LEU A 224 -11.82 -2.39 -4.76
N LEU A 225 -10.89 -2.36 -5.72
CA LEU A 225 -10.56 -1.17 -6.49
C LEU A 225 -10.12 -1.52 -7.90
N THR A 226 -10.73 -0.90 -8.91
CA THR A 226 -10.36 -1.01 -10.32
C THR A 226 -10.09 0.36 -10.94
N ALA A 227 -9.59 0.40 -12.17
CA ALA A 227 -9.69 1.58 -13.02
C ALA A 227 -11.16 1.97 -13.25
N SER A 228 -11.41 3.23 -13.63
CA SER A 228 -12.75 3.71 -13.98
C SER A 228 -13.35 2.93 -15.16
N ARG A 229 -14.67 2.67 -15.11
CA ARG A 229 -15.38 1.94 -16.19
C ARG A 229 -15.54 2.74 -17.47
N ASP A 230 -15.50 4.06 -17.39
CA ASP A 230 -15.61 4.95 -18.54
C ASP A 230 -14.28 5.12 -19.32
N ASP A 231 -13.28 4.29 -19.00
CA ASP A 231 -11.98 4.27 -19.66
C ASP A 231 -11.24 5.61 -19.53
N THR A 232 -11.35 6.22 -18.34
CA THR A 232 -10.61 7.42 -17.97
C THR A 232 -9.52 7.10 -16.95
N PRO A 233 -8.37 7.82 -16.98
CA PRO A 233 -7.34 7.66 -15.99
C PRO A 233 -7.83 8.07 -14.60
N PRO A 234 -7.29 7.48 -13.53
CA PRO A 234 -6.13 6.57 -13.55
C PRO A 234 -6.45 5.09 -13.78
N TYR A 235 -5.45 4.37 -14.30
CA TYR A 235 -5.50 2.94 -14.57
C TYR A 235 -4.56 2.13 -13.67
N GLY A 236 -4.81 0.83 -13.56
CA GLY A 236 -3.91 -0.09 -12.88
C GLY A 236 -3.73 0.16 -11.37
N PRO A 237 -4.77 0.51 -10.57
CA PRO A 237 -4.57 0.75 -9.14
C PRO A 237 -4.14 -0.52 -8.41
N GLY A 238 -3.00 -0.49 -7.72
CA GLY A 238 -2.54 -1.66 -6.96
C GLY A 238 -1.33 -1.44 -6.08
N HIS A 239 -0.88 -2.56 -5.51
CA HIS A 239 0.13 -2.72 -4.47
C HIS A 239 -0.03 -1.63 -3.39
N GLY A 240 -1.18 -1.67 -2.71
CA GLY A 240 -1.63 -0.61 -1.80
C GLY A 240 -1.33 -0.89 -0.33
N ASN A 241 -0.66 0.04 0.34
CA ASN A 241 -0.43 0.03 1.78
C ASN A 241 -1.58 0.73 2.53
N PHE A 242 -2.05 0.16 3.63
CA PHE A 242 -3.21 0.67 4.37
C PHE A 242 -2.80 1.22 5.72
N VAL A 243 -2.82 2.55 5.85
CA VAL A 243 -2.31 3.27 7.02
C VAL A 243 -3.46 3.76 7.90
N SER A 244 -3.31 3.55 9.21
CA SER A 244 -4.18 4.18 10.20
C SER A 244 -3.82 5.64 10.35
N VAL A 245 -4.83 6.51 10.32
CA VAL A 245 -4.69 7.96 10.47
C VAL A 245 -5.76 8.52 11.38
N ASN A 246 -5.47 9.67 11.99
CA ASN A 246 -6.47 10.46 12.71
C ASN A 246 -7.11 11.44 11.72
N GLY A 247 -8.22 11.02 11.13
CA GLY A 247 -9.01 11.81 10.21
C GLY A 247 -9.90 12.85 10.91
N PRO A 248 -10.64 13.66 10.14
CA PRO A 248 -11.52 14.69 10.71
C PRO A 248 -12.65 14.15 11.60
N GLY A 249 -13.05 12.89 11.38
CA GLY A 249 -14.09 12.20 12.15
C GLY A 249 -13.55 11.24 13.22
N GLY A 250 -12.23 11.20 13.45
CA GLY A 250 -11.57 10.23 14.33
C GLY A 250 -10.70 9.23 13.55
N ALA A 251 -10.43 8.07 14.16
CA ALA A 251 -9.59 7.04 13.56
C ALA A 251 -10.20 6.51 12.26
N GLU A 252 -9.42 6.54 11.18
CA GLU A 252 -9.80 6.00 9.87
C GLU A 252 -8.59 5.34 9.19
N ILE A 253 -8.84 4.64 8.08
CA ILE A 253 -7.81 3.98 7.28
C ILE A 253 -7.73 4.66 5.92
N TRP A 254 -6.52 5.03 5.49
CA TRP A 254 -6.26 5.48 4.12
C TRP A 254 -5.45 4.42 3.38
N GLY A 255 -5.86 4.08 2.16
CA GLY A 255 -5.11 3.25 1.24
C GLY A 255 -4.18 4.11 0.39
N VAL A 256 -2.89 3.83 0.45
CA VAL A 256 -1.83 4.45 -0.35
C VAL A 256 -1.35 3.44 -1.39
N PHE A 257 -1.58 3.68 -2.67
CA PHE A 257 -1.36 2.70 -3.73
C PHE A 257 -0.81 3.38 -4.98
N HIS A 258 -0.29 2.62 -5.94
CA HIS A 258 0.12 3.18 -7.21
C HIS A 258 -0.96 3.06 -8.28
N ALA A 259 -1.01 4.00 -9.22
CA ALA A 259 -1.76 3.89 -10.47
C ALA A 259 -1.09 4.78 -11.54
N THR A 260 -1.42 4.57 -12.81
CA THR A 260 -0.85 5.33 -13.95
C THR A 260 -1.91 6.20 -14.63
N ASP A 261 -1.51 7.35 -15.17
CA ASP A 261 -2.37 8.26 -15.94
C ASP A 261 -2.48 7.88 -17.42
N ALA A 262 -1.81 6.81 -17.84
CA ALA A 262 -1.84 6.28 -19.20
C ALA A 262 -2.15 4.77 -19.19
N LYS A 263 -2.53 4.21 -20.34
CA LYS A 263 -2.76 2.76 -20.50
C LYS A 263 -1.44 1.97 -20.58
N THR A 264 -0.61 2.14 -19.56
CA THR A 264 0.67 1.48 -19.35
C THR A 264 0.54 0.50 -18.18
N GLY A 265 1.62 -0.20 -17.84
CA GLY A 265 1.74 -0.91 -16.56
C GLY A 265 2.73 -0.20 -15.65
N TRP A 266 4.02 -0.48 -15.86
CA TRP A 266 5.07 0.00 -14.98
C TRP A 266 5.43 1.49 -15.19
N GLU A 267 5.31 1.98 -16.42
CA GLU A 267 5.67 3.35 -16.78
C GLU A 267 4.67 4.36 -16.21
N GLY A 268 5.17 5.44 -15.61
CA GLY A 268 4.34 6.56 -15.15
C GLY A 268 3.48 6.27 -13.92
N ARG A 269 3.74 5.18 -13.19
CA ARG A 269 3.08 4.89 -11.91
C ARG A 269 3.35 6.00 -10.90
N LYS A 270 2.28 6.51 -10.29
CA LYS A 270 2.31 7.52 -9.25
C LYS A 270 1.60 7.01 -8.01
N ALA A 271 2.12 7.35 -6.83
CA ALA A 271 1.44 7.11 -5.58
C ALA A 271 0.15 7.95 -5.51
N ARG A 272 -0.90 7.36 -4.95
CA ARG A 272 -2.23 7.94 -4.75
C ARG A 272 -2.74 7.54 -3.39
N VAL A 273 -3.68 8.33 -2.88
CA VAL A 273 -4.31 8.08 -1.58
C VAL A 273 -5.82 8.10 -1.75
N MET A 274 -6.50 7.11 -1.18
CA MET A 274 -7.95 7.10 -1.04
C MET A 274 -8.33 6.68 0.37
N ARG A 275 -9.43 7.24 0.88
CA ARG A 275 -10.02 6.81 2.16
C ARG A 275 -10.66 5.43 2.00
N VAL A 276 -10.55 4.60 3.01
CA VAL A 276 -11.26 3.32 3.12
C VAL A 276 -12.47 3.52 4.01
N GLY A 277 -13.65 3.34 3.43
CA GLY A 277 -14.91 3.29 4.17
C GLY A 277 -15.25 1.87 4.62
N TRP A 278 -16.16 1.74 5.57
CA TRP A 278 -16.56 0.46 6.16
C TRP A 278 -18.07 0.28 6.08
N GLY A 279 -18.52 -0.74 5.35
CA GLY A 279 -19.93 -1.09 5.18
C GLY A 279 -20.24 -2.49 5.71
N PRO A 280 -21.52 -2.94 5.60
CA PRO A 280 -21.92 -4.27 6.06
C PRO A 280 -21.18 -5.44 5.38
N GLN A 281 -20.61 -5.21 4.19
CA GLN A 281 -19.86 -6.21 3.43
C GLN A 281 -18.34 -6.12 3.64
N GLY A 282 -17.86 -5.18 4.48
CA GLY A 282 -16.44 -4.93 4.70
C GLY A 282 -15.97 -3.59 4.11
N PRO A 283 -14.67 -3.46 3.78
CA PRO A 283 -14.10 -2.21 3.30
C PRO A 283 -14.61 -1.84 1.91
N PHE A 284 -14.70 -0.53 1.64
CA PHE A 284 -14.94 -0.01 0.29
C PHE A 284 -14.08 1.22 0.05
N MET A 285 -13.70 1.44 -1.21
CA MET A 285 -12.92 2.60 -1.64
C MET A 285 -13.68 3.32 -2.75
N GLY A 286 -14.25 4.49 -2.43
CA GLY A 286 -15.14 5.19 -3.35
C GLY A 286 -16.32 4.29 -3.78
N ARG A 287 -16.48 4.11 -5.10
CA ARG A 287 -17.47 3.19 -5.69
C ARG A 287 -16.84 1.88 -6.20
N GLY A 288 -15.67 1.53 -5.69
CA GLY A 288 -14.84 0.42 -6.22
C GLY A 288 -14.01 0.80 -7.43
N GLU A 289 -13.94 2.10 -7.76
CA GLU A 289 -13.22 2.63 -8.91
C GLU A 289 -12.26 3.74 -8.44
N CYS A 290 -11.04 3.72 -8.97
CA CYS A 290 -10.06 4.76 -8.72
C CYS A 290 -10.45 6.00 -9.51
N GLY A 291 -10.92 7.02 -8.80
CA GLY A 291 -11.32 8.29 -9.40
C GLY A 291 -10.13 9.17 -9.80
N ALA A 292 -10.43 10.24 -10.52
CA ALA A 292 -9.49 11.31 -10.80
C ALA A 292 -8.91 11.92 -9.50
N CYS A 293 -7.70 12.44 -9.57
CA CYS A 293 -7.09 13.15 -8.44
C CYS A 293 -7.96 14.34 -8.03
N CYS A 294 -8.20 14.46 -6.73
CA CYS A 294 -8.80 15.66 -6.16
C CYS A 294 -7.69 16.62 -5.75
N GLU A 295 -7.72 17.85 -6.27
CA GLU A 295 -6.76 18.90 -5.90
C GLU A 295 -7.17 19.66 -4.63
N ASP A 296 -8.42 19.49 -4.20
CA ASP A 296 -8.96 20.13 -3.00
C ASP A 296 -8.92 19.18 -1.80
N LEU A 297 -8.08 19.53 -0.83
CA LEU A 297 -7.91 18.78 0.41
C LEU A 297 -9.22 18.68 1.21
N ASN A 298 -10.06 19.71 1.23
CA ASN A 298 -11.33 19.68 1.95
C ASN A 298 -12.30 18.70 1.29
N HIS A 299 -12.31 18.61 -0.04
CA HIS A 299 -13.14 17.61 -0.73
C HIS A 299 -12.69 16.18 -0.41
N PHE A 300 -11.38 15.94 -0.27
CA PHE A 300 -10.87 14.64 0.16
C PHE A 300 -11.28 14.31 1.61
N LEU A 301 -11.09 15.27 2.52
CA LEU A 301 -11.31 15.09 3.97
C LEU A 301 -12.80 15.02 4.35
N TYR A 302 -13.63 15.90 3.78
CA TYR A 302 -15.01 16.10 4.20
C TYR A 302 -16.04 15.68 3.15
N GLY A 303 -15.58 15.25 1.97
CA GLY A 303 -16.45 15.00 0.83
C GLY A 303 -16.80 16.29 0.10
N VAL A 304 -17.40 16.15 -1.08
CA VAL A 304 -17.87 17.28 -1.88
C VAL A 304 -19.23 17.75 -1.32
N PRO A 305 -19.43 19.05 -1.05
CA PRO A 305 -20.72 19.56 -0.62
C PRO A 305 -21.82 19.22 -1.65
N PRO A 306 -23.05 18.86 -1.22
CA PRO A 306 -24.14 18.58 -2.14
C PRO A 306 -24.37 19.75 -3.11
N GLY A 307 -24.37 19.48 -4.42
CA GLY A 307 -24.60 20.49 -5.47
C GLY A 307 -23.35 21.05 -6.14
N SER A 308 -22.14 20.70 -5.68
CA SER A 308 -20.88 21.20 -6.25
C SER A 308 -20.36 20.39 -7.44
N CYS A 309 -20.93 19.22 -7.70
CA CYS A 309 -20.60 18.41 -8.88
C CYS A 309 -21.37 18.92 -10.12
N GLY A 310 -20.95 20.06 -10.66
CA GLY A 310 -21.32 20.52 -12.00
C GLY A 310 -20.48 19.82 -13.06
N ARG A 311 -21.14 19.32 -14.10
CA ARG A 311 -20.57 18.64 -15.29
C ARG A 311 -19.28 19.30 -15.79
N GLY A 312 -18.18 18.53 -15.85
CA GLY A 312 -16.92 18.94 -16.47
C GLY A 312 -16.65 18.16 -17.75
N GLY A 313 -17.49 18.35 -18.77
CA GLY A 313 -17.17 17.99 -20.15
C GLY A 313 -17.16 19.27 -21.00
N GLY A 314 -16.00 19.63 -21.54
CA GLY A 314 -15.88 20.58 -22.65
C GLY A 314 -15.37 22.00 -22.34
N ASN A 315 -14.26 22.33 -23.01
CA ASN A 315 -13.73 23.64 -23.39
C ASN A 315 -13.01 24.53 -22.36
N PHE A 316 -11.69 24.54 -22.53
CA PHE A 316 -10.82 25.70 -22.30
C PHE A 316 -11.31 26.92 -23.09
N SER A 317 -11.67 28.00 -22.39
CA SER A 317 -11.46 29.39 -22.82
C SER A 317 -11.55 30.31 -21.60
N GLY A 318 -10.64 31.28 -21.51
CA GLY A 318 -10.34 32.04 -20.30
C GLY A 318 -11.41 33.04 -19.83
N GLY A 319 -11.27 33.45 -18.57
CA GLY A 319 -12.00 34.57 -17.96
C GLY A 319 -11.71 34.62 -16.46
N GLY A 320 -10.80 35.50 -16.03
CA GLY A 320 -10.48 35.72 -14.63
C GLY A 320 -11.65 36.33 -13.85
N GLY A 321 -11.91 35.80 -12.66
CA GLY A 321 -12.85 36.34 -11.68
C GLY A 321 -12.41 35.93 -10.28
N ASP A 322 -12.04 36.93 -9.48
CA ASP A 322 -11.45 36.81 -8.15
C ASP A 322 -12.50 36.41 -7.10
N VAL A 323 -12.48 35.14 -6.67
CA VAL A 323 -13.28 34.59 -5.56
C VAL A 323 -12.52 34.69 -4.22
N GLY A 324 -11.30 35.25 -4.22
CA GLY A 324 -10.40 35.29 -3.07
C GLY A 324 -10.69 36.40 -2.05
N ALA A 325 -11.57 37.35 -2.36
CA ALA A 325 -11.82 38.52 -1.53
C ALA A 325 -12.88 38.31 -0.44
N ASP A 326 -13.94 37.53 -0.71
CA ASP A 326 -15.06 37.40 0.24
C ASP A 326 -14.77 36.42 1.39
N ILE A 327 -14.00 35.35 1.15
CA ILE A 327 -13.63 34.37 2.20
C ILE A 327 -12.66 34.98 3.23
N LYS A 328 -11.78 35.91 2.81
CA LYS A 328 -10.88 36.62 3.74
C LYS A 328 -11.62 37.57 4.69
N ARG A 329 -12.84 37.99 4.35
CA ARG A 329 -13.65 38.90 5.18
C ARG A 329 -14.39 38.14 6.29
N GLU A 330 -14.88 36.93 6.01
CA GLU A 330 -15.55 36.08 7.02
C GLU A 330 -14.57 35.49 8.05
N LEU A 331 -13.38 35.08 7.62
CA LEU A 331 -12.33 34.57 8.54
C LEU A 331 -11.79 35.65 9.50
N LYS A 332 -11.76 36.92 9.10
CA LYS A 332 -11.39 38.03 10.00
C LYS A 332 -12.48 38.34 11.04
N GLY A 333 -13.75 38.12 10.70
CA GLY A 333 -14.88 38.30 11.63
C GLY A 333 -14.87 37.30 12.78
N LEU A 334 -14.69 36.01 12.45
CA LEU A 334 -14.67 34.92 13.44
C LEU A 334 -13.48 34.99 14.42
N VAL A 335 -12.31 35.43 13.95
CA VAL A 335 -11.13 35.64 14.82
C VAL A 335 -11.31 36.87 15.74
N GLY A 336 -12.09 37.87 15.31
CA GLY A 336 -12.43 39.04 16.12
C GLY A 336 -13.35 38.71 17.29
N GLU A 337 -14.38 37.88 17.07
CA GLU A 337 -15.32 37.46 18.10
C GLU A 337 -14.67 36.52 19.15
N ALA A 338 -13.77 35.62 18.71
CA ALA A 338 -13.05 34.72 19.61
C ALA A 338 -12.12 35.48 20.59
N LYS A 339 -11.49 36.58 20.16
CA LYS A 339 -10.66 37.43 21.03
C LYS A 339 -11.49 38.25 22.03
N GLY A 340 -12.71 38.65 21.67
CA GLY A 340 -13.63 39.35 22.57
C GLY A 340 -14.15 38.46 23.71
N LEU A 341 -14.35 37.17 23.45
CA LEU A 341 -14.83 36.21 24.44
C LEU A 341 -13.76 35.86 25.49
N LEU A 342 -12.50 35.75 25.08
CA LEU A 342 -11.36 35.46 25.97
C LEU A 342 -11.03 36.60 26.94
N HIS A 343 -11.42 37.86 26.63
CA HIS A 343 -11.19 38.98 27.54
C HIS A 343 -12.25 39.10 28.65
N ARG A 344 -13.42 38.48 28.50
CA ARG A 344 -14.49 38.46 29.52
C ARG A 344 -14.35 37.34 30.56
N LEU A 345 -13.46 36.38 30.34
CA LEU A 345 -13.19 35.26 31.27
C LEU A 345 -11.96 35.49 32.17
N ARG A 346 -11.43 36.72 32.23
CA ARG A 346 -10.26 37.09 33.04
C ARG A 346 -10.48 38.30 33.96
N LYS A 347 -11.72 38.55 34.38
CA LYS A 347 -12.03 39.47 35.49
C LYS A 347 -12.84 38.77 36.56
#